data_AF-A0A366XTF8-F1
#
_entry.id   AF-A0A366XTF8-F1
#
_cell.length_a   1.000
_cell.length_b   1.000
_cell.length_c   1.000
_cell.angle_alpha   90.00
_cell.angle_beta   90.00
_cell.angle_gamma   90.00
#
_symmetry.space_group_name_H-M   'P 1'
#
loop_
_entity.id
_entity.type
_entity.pdbx_description
1 polymer ?
#
loop_
_entity_poly.entity_id
_entity_poly.type
_entity_poly.pdbx_seq_one_letter_code
_entity_poly.pdbx_strand_id
1 'polypeptide(L)' 'MENLDGILQYYVKGIMNEYDIKEQQQAEQILADALQSEQADIVITEFVENVLEKNKGLH' A
#
# COMPACT_ATOMS: atom_id res chain seq x y z
N MET A 1 8.65 6.92 -11.82
CA MET A 1 7.85 7.52 -10.73
C MET A 1 6.35 7.24 -10.87
N GLU A 2 5.81 6.93 -12.05
CA GLU A 2 4.38 6.63 -12.27
C GLU A 2 3.82 5.40 -11.51
N ASN A 3 4.68 4.56 -10.94
CA ASN A 3 4.26 3.27 -10.36
C ASN A 3 3.96 3.33 -8.84
N LEU A 4 4.63 4.21 -8.09
CA LEU A 4 4.44 4.28 -6.63
C LEU A 4 3.10 4.92 -6.27
N ASP A 5 2.72 5.98 -6.98
CA ASP A 5 1.44 6.67 -6.77
C ASP A 5 0.25 5.72 -7.03
N GLY A 6 0.33 4.91 -8.09
CA GLY A 6 -0.68 3.88 -8.38
C GLY A 6 -0.79 2.82 -7.29
N ILE A 7 0.33 2.40 -6.70
CA ILE A 7 0.34 1.44 -5.58
C ILE A 7 -0.31 2.06 -4.35
N LEU A 8 0.04 3.29 -3.98
CA LEU A 8 -0.54 3.97 -2.83
C LEU A 8 -2.05 4.17 -3.01
N GLN A 9 -2.49 4.57 -4.21
CA GLN A 9 -3.92 4.71 -4.51
C GLN A 9 -4.69 3.39 -4.44
N TYR A 10 -4.07 2.28 -4.84
CA TYR A 10 -4.69 0.96 -4.70
C TYR A 10 -4.96 0.62 -3.22
N TYR A 11 -3.99 0.86 -2.34
CA TYR A 11 -4.15 0.63 -0.91
C TYR A 11 -5.17 1.56 -0.26
N VAL A 12 -5.13 2.86 -0.60
CA VAL A 12 -6.11 3.84 -0.10
C VAL A 12 -7.53 3.39 -0.48
N LYS A 13 -7.76 2.97 -1.72
CA LYS A 13 -9.08 2.44 -2.15
C LYS A 13 -9.48 1.17 -1.41
N GLY A 14 -8.52 0.28 -1.14
CA GLY A 14 -8.75 -0.93 -0.35
C GLY A 14 -9.21 -0.60 1.07
N ILE A 15 -8.48 0.28 1.76
CA ILE A 15 -8.81 0.75 3.11
C ILE A 15 -10.18 1.44 3.11
N MET A 16 -10.47 2.28 2.12
CA MET A 16 -11.78 2.93 2.02
C MET A 16 -12.93 1.94 1.93
N ASN A 17 -12.81 0.89 1.10
CA ASN A 17 -13.85 -0.11 0.95
C ASN A 17 -13.99 -1.02 2.17
N GLU A 18 -12.87 -1.47 2.76
CA GLU A 18 -12.87 -2.41 3.88
C GLU A 18 -13.50 -1.79 5.15
N TYR A 19 -13.23 -0.51 5.39
CA TYR A 19 -13.66 0.20 6.59
C TYR A 19 -14.87 1.14 6.35
N ASP A 20 -15.48 1.11 5.16
CA ASP A 20 -16.57 2.01 4.72
C ASP A 20 -16.24 3.51 4.93
N ILE A 21 -14.98 3.89 4.65
CA ILE A 21 -14.50 5.26 4.78
C ILE A 21 -14.81 6.03 3.50
N LYS A 22 -15.56 7.13 3.66
CA LYS A 22 -15.97 8.00 2.53
C LYS A 22 -14.94 9.08 2.23
N GLU A 23 -14.13 9.45 3.21
CA GLU A 23 -13.13 10.51 3.07
C GLU A 23 -11.75 9.91 2.78
N GLN A 24 -11.21 10.19 1.60
CA GLN A 24 -9.91 9.68 1.17
C GLN A 24 -8.78 10.03 2.16
N GLN A 25 -8.82 11.23 2.74
CA GLN A 25 -7.82 11.71 3.68
C GLN A 25 -7.72 10.83 4.95
N GLN A 26 -8.84 10.24 5.39
CA GLN A 26 -8.83 9.32 6.54
C GLN A 26 -8.15 8.00 6.20
N ALA A 27 -8.38 7.47 4.99
CA ALA A 27 -7.72 6.26 4.52
C ALA A 27 -6.21 6.48 4.26
N GLU A 28 -5.83 7.66 3.78
CA GLU A 28 -4.42 8.06 3.64
C GLU A 28 -3.72 8.16 5.00
N GLN A 29 -4.40 8.70 6.02
CA GLN A 29 -3.84 8.76 7.38
C GLN A 29 -3.62 7.36 7.96
N ILE A 30 -4.58 6.45 7.80
CA ILE A 30 -4.44 5.05 8.24
C ILE A 30 -3.26 4.37 7.54
N LEU A 31 -3.11 4.60 6.23
CA LEU A 31 -1.98 4.06 5.47
C LEU A 31 -0.65 4.66 5.97
N ALA A 32 -0.60 5.96 6.21
CA ALA A 32 0.58 6.64 6.72
C ALA A 32 0.96 6.15 8.13
N ASP A 33 -0.02 6.00 9.02
CA ASP A 33 0.18 5.49 10.38
C ASP A 33 0.68 4.03 10.35
N ALA A 34 0.14 3.20 9.46
CA ALA A 34 0.59 1.82 9.26
C ALA A 34 2.04 1.75 8.71
N LEU A 35 2.43 2.68 7.83
CA LEU A 35 3.79 2.80 7.31
C LEU A 35 4.76 3.37 8.35
N GLN A 36 4.30 4.21 9.27
CA GLN A 36 5.13 4.87 10.30
C GLN A 36 5.29 4.05 11.58
N SER A 37 4.39 3.10 11.87
CA SER A 37 4.56 2.23 13.04
C SER A 37 5.70 1.22 12.80
N GLU A 38 6.67 1.18 13.72
CA GLU A 38 7.97 0.48 13.65
C GLU A 38 7.93 -1.07 13.49
N GLN A 39 6.82 -1.67 13.06
CA GLN A 39 6.73 -3.07 12.57
C GLN A 39 6.65 -3.19 11.04
N ALA A 40 6.63 -2.07 10.33
CA ALA A 40 6.45 -2.01 8.87
C ALA A 40 7.71 -2.33 8.03
N ASP A 41 8.91 -2.20 8.59
CA ASP A 41 10.16 -2.20 7.81
C ASP A 41 10.49 -3.53 7.12
N ILE A 42 10.11 -4.68 7.69
CA ILE A 42 10.38 -5.99 7.09
C ILE A 42 9.20 -6.45 6.22
N VAL A 43 7.98 -6.31 6.71
CA VAL A 43 6.80 -6.90 6.05
C VAL A 43 6.42 -6.13 4.79
N ILE A 44 6.49 -4.79 4.80
CA ILE A 44 6.16 -4.00 3.61
C ILE A 44 7.26 -4.12 2.56
N THR A 45 8.53 -4.16 2.99
CA THR A 45 9.66 -4.39 2.09
C THR A 45 9.58 -5.77 1.43
N GLU A 46 9.39 -6.85 2.20
CA GLU A 46 9.23 -8.21 1.65
C GLU A 46 7.97 -8.34 0.78
N PHE A 47 6.86 -7.68 1.13
CA PHE A 47 5.64 -7.72 0.34
C PHE A 47 5.83 -7.01 -1.01
N VAL A 48 6.44 -5.83 -1.01
CA VAL A 48 6.72 -5.06 -2.22
C VAL A 48 7.76 -5.77 -3.09
N GLU A 49 8.81 -6.35 -2.51
CA GLU A 49 9.80 -7.16 -3.23
C GLU A 49 9.19 -8.41 -3.88
N ASN A 50 8.36 -9.16 -3.15
CA ASN A 50 7.67 -10.35 -3.69
C ASN A 50 6.71 -10.01 -4.83
N VAL A 51 6.04 -8.87 -4.76
CA VAL A 51 5.16 -8.39 -5.85
C VAL A 51 5.98 -7.97 -7.08
N LEU A 52 7.14 -7.36 -6.88
CA LEU A 52 8.06 -6.98 -7.96
C LEU A 52 8.71 -8.19 -8.63
N GLU A 53 9.11 -9.23 -7.88
CA GLU A 53 9.65 -10.47 -8.43
C GLU A 53 8.61 -11.27 -9.22
N LYS A 54 7.36 -11.38 -8.72
CA LYS A 54 6.28 -12.07 -9.45
C LYS A 54 5.95 -11.39 -10.78
N ASN A 55 6.09 -10.08 -10.88
CA ASN A 55 5.89 -9.35 -12.13
C ASN A 55 7.09 -9.42 -13.10
N LYS A 56 8.30 -9.72 -12.61
CA LYS A 56 9.47 -10.04 -13.46
C LYS A 56 9.45 -11.46 -14.02
N GLY A 57 8.60 -12.35 -13.48
CA GLY A 57 8.39 -13.73 -13.96
C GLY A 57 7.37 -13.88 -15.09
N LEU A 58 6.75 -12.79 -15.56
CA LEU A 58 5.88 -12.76 -16.73
C LEU A 58 6.66 -12.22 -17.93
N HIS A 59 7.69 -12.97 -18.33
CA HIS A 59 8.33 -12.87 -19.65
C HIS A 59 7.81 -13.98 -20.56
#